data_AF-A0A519WMP6-F1
#
_entry.id   AF-A0A519WMP6-F1
#
_cell.length_a   1.000
_cell.length_b   1.000
_cell.length_c   1.000
_cell.angle_alpha   90.00
_cell.angle_beta   90.00
_cell.angle_gamma   90.00
#
_symmetry.space_group_name_H-M   'P 1'
#
loop_
_entity.id
_entity.type
_entity.pdbx_description
1 polymer ?
#
loop_
_entity_poly.entity_id
_entity_poly.type
_entity_poly.pdbx_seq_one_letter_code
_entity_poly.pdbx_strand_id
1 'polypeptide(L)' 'IHEKYEDLVDLVIDGGFGDNEASTVIDCTNGEFEIIREGKGDIEDFL' A
#
# COMPACT_ATOMS: atom_id res chain seq x y z
N ILE A 1 -14.23 5.31 8.68
CA ILE A 1 -14.24 4.54 7.40
C ILE A 1 -15.67 4.12 7.06
N HIS A 2 -16.34 3.33 7.91
CA HIS A 2 -17.73 2.89 7.70
C HIS A 2 -18.69 4.02 7.29
N GLU A 3 -18.93 5.01 8.16
CA GLU A 3 -19.84 6.14 7.90
C GLU A 3 -19.54 6.93 6.61
N LYS A 4 -18.31 6.85 6.10
CA LYS A 4 -17.89 7.57 4.89
C LYS A 4 -18.13 6.78 3.61
N TYR A 5 -18.14 5.45 3.69
CA TYR A 5 -18.05 4.57 2.52
C TYR A 5 -19.12 3.48 2.47
N GLU A 6 -19.95 3.29 3.49
CA GLU A 6 -20.95 2.22 3.58
C GLU A 6 -21.91 2.16 2.38
N ASP A 7 -22.27 3.31 1.80
CA ASP A 7 -23.17 3.37 0.64
C ASP A 7 -22.44 3.22 -0.72
N LEU A 8 -21.10 3.13 -0.73
CA LEU A 8 -20.28 3.11 -1.95
C LEU A 8 -19.64 1.74 -2.23
N VAL A 9 -19.67 0.83 -1.26
CA VAL A 9 -19.01 -0.49 -1.34
C VAL A 9 -19.95 -1.60 -0.89
N ASP A 10 -19.71 -2.83 -1.33
CA ASP A 10 -20.55 -3.96 -0.95
C ASP A 10 -20.38 -4.40 0.52
N LEU A 11 -19.21 -4.12 1.11
CA LEU A 11 -18.88 -4.52 2.49
C LEU A 11 -17.75 -3.66 3.08
N VAL A 12 -17.83 -3.39 4.38
CA VAL A 12 -16.74 -2.84 5.19
C VAL A 12 -16.37 -3.84 6.29
N ILE A 13 -15.08 -4.15 6.42
CA ILE A 13 -14.56 -5.03 7.48
C ILE A 13 -13.86 -4.17 8.53
N ASP A 14 -14.28 -4.26 9.79
CA ASP A 14 -13.61 -3.60 10.91
C ASP A 14 -12.40 -4.42 11.39
N GLY A 15 -11.21 -3.99 10.98
CA GLY A 15 -9.93 -4.58 11.39
C GLY A 15 -9.19 -3.75 12.46
N GLY A 16 -9.84 -2.75 13.07
CA GLY A 16 -9.17 -1.78 13.93
C GLY A 16 -8.26 -0.79 13.16
N PHE A 17 -7.36 -0.12 13.87
CA PHE A 17 -6.45 0.86 13.28
C PHE A 17 -5.23 0.17 12.64
N GLY A 18 -5.12 0.27 11.33
CA GLY A 18 -3.95 -0.14 10.56
C GLY A 18 -2.93 0.99 10.41
N ASP A 19 -1.83 0.70 9.74
CA ASP A 19 -0.91 1.74 9.29
C ASP A 19 -1.48 2.48 8.08
N ASN A 20 -1.15 3.76 7.93
CA ASN A 20 -1.58 4.62 6.83
C ASN A 20 -0.43 5.03 5.90
N GLU A 21 0.79 4.57 6.17
CA GLU A 21 1.89 4.71 5.22
C GLU A 21 1.72 3.75 4.04
N ALA A 22 1.84 4.27 2.82
CA ALA A 22 1.69 3.48 1.61
C ALA A 22 2.84 2.47 1.47
N SER A 23 2.59 1.38 0.75
CA SER A 23 3.64 0.43 0.41
C SER A 23 4.65 1.03 -0.57
N THR A 24 5.89 0.57 -0.46
CA THR A 24 6.91 0.69 -1.50
C THR A 24 6.48 -0.09 -2.74
N VAL A 25 6.68 0.48 -3.92
CA VAL A 25 6.31 -0.10 -5.22
C VAL A 25 7.55 -0.17 -6.10
N ILE A 26 7.90 -1.39 -6.50
CA ILE A 26 9.04 -1.68 -7.38
C ILE A 26 8.49 -2.31 -8.65
N ASP A 27 8.84 -1.75 -9.81
CA ASP A 27 8.62 -2.36 -11.11
C ASP A 27 9.77 -3.32 -11.43
N CYS A 28 9.43 -4.58 -11.67
CA CYS A 28 10.37 -5.66 -11.99
C CYS A 28 10.17 -6.18 -13.43
N THR A 29 9.42 -5.47 -14.28
CA THR A 29 8.98 -5.98 -15.59
C THR A 29 10.04 -5.88 -16.69
N ASN A 30 11.00 -4.97 -16.56
CA ASN A 30 11.99 -4.66 -17.60
C ASN A 30 13.38 -5.28 -17.37
N GLY A 31 13.50 -6.26 -16.47
CA GLY A 31 14.75 -6.96 -16.17
C GLY A 31 15.70 -6.19 -15.22
N GLU A 32 15.44 -4.91 -14.99
CA GLU A 32 16.01 -4.10 -13.90
C GLU A 32 14.89 -3.69 -12.93
N PHE A 33 15.27 -3.38 -11.69
CA PHE A 33 14.34 -2.86 -10.70
C PHE A 33 14.21 -1.34 -10.85
N GLU A 34 12.98 -0.84 -10.97
CA GLU A 34 12.67 0.58 -10.96
C GLU A 34 11.78 0.92 -9.77
N ILE A 35 12.18 1.92 -8.99
CA ILE A 35 11.42 2.38 -7.82
C ILE A 35 10.35 3.36 -8.30
N ILE A 36 9.09 2.93 -8.27
CA ILE A 36 7.94 3.77 -8.66
C ILE A 36 7.46 4.64 -7.49
N ARG A 37 7.56 4.10 -6.26
CA ARG A 37 7.22 4.83 -5.03
C ARG A 37 7.96 4.25 -3.83
N GLU A 38 8.60 5.11 -3.05
CA GLU A 38 9.08 4.79 -1.71
C GLU A 38 7.94 4.92 -0.70
N GLY A 39 7.86 3.97 0.23
CA GLY A 39 6.89 3.96 1.31
C GLY A 39 7.41 3.12 2.46
N LYS A 40 6.52 2.43 3.17
CA LYS A 40 6.85 1.74 4.42
C LYS A 40 7.94 0.67 4.32
N GLY A 41 8.18 0.12 3.13
CA GLY A 41 9.25 -0.86 2.93
C GLY A 41 10.56 -0.14 2.67
N ASP A 42 11.50 -0.21 3.60
CA ASP A 42 12.84 0.35 3.41
C ASP A 42 13.58 -0.45 2.33
N ILE A 43 14.06 0.26 1.30
CA ILE A 43 14.78 -0.34 0.18
C ILE A 43 16.26 -0.50 0.53
N GLU A 44 16.79 0.30 1.47
CA GLU A 44 18.18 0.18 1.93
C GLU A 44 18.46 -1.19 2.55
N ASP A 45 17.44 -1.85 3.13
CA ASP A 45 17.54 -3.21 3.65
C ASP A 45 17.84 -4.27 2.57
N PHE A 46 17.65 -3.95 1.29
CA PHE A 46 17.72 -4.89 0.17
C PHE A 46 18.75 -4.52 -0.92
N LEU A 47 19.49 -3.41 -0.75
CA LEU A 47 20.56 -2.93 -1.64
C LEU A 47 21.94 -3.39 -1.16
#